data_AF-A0A0W8BVJ7-F1
#
_entry.id   AF-A0A0W8BVJ7-F1
#
_cell.length_a   1.000
_cell.length_b   1.000
_cell.length_c   1.000
_cell.angle_alpha   90.00
_cell.angle_beta   90.00
_cell.angle_gamma   90.00
#
_symmetry.space_group_name_H-M   'P 1'
#
loop_
_entity.id
_entity.type
_entity.pdbx_description
1 polymer ?
#
loop_
_entity_poly.entity_id
_entity_poly.type
_entity_poly.pdbx_seq_one_letter_code
_entity_poly.pdbx_strand_id
1 'polypeptide(L)'
;MKNHSETRQILAILERSFAHDAAMGELQGVDALMEQLLLFSQFFGKPHLKLQRIESVAFGVMAARAKLSLTVTEFTLRHAFPHLEETVSVDDHGLLSQRLLGQRLECNCSLAFLFDGDSARVVRLEINIDLTTPLLQALGSLKDVSKVLEHARVSSECVIGGDGEKGVSDSRSNDSTSS
;
A
#
# COMPACT_ATOMS: atom_id res chain seq x y z
N MET A 1 -4.68 9.33 -23.62
CA MET A 1 -5.53 8.29 -23.02
C MET A 1 -4.92 6.95 -23.45
N LYS A 2 -4.46 6.09 -22.54
CA LYS A 2 -3.99 4.75 -22.91
C LYS A 2 -5.18 3.97 -23.47
N ASN A 3 -5.00 3.25 -24.57
CA ASN A 3 -6.09 2.50 -25.20
C ASN A 3 -6.55 1.36 -24.26
N HIS A 4 -7.85 1.09 -24.15
CA HIS A 4 -8.37 0.02 -23.29
C HIS A 4 -7.77 -1.36 -23.62
N SER A 5 -7.34 -1.58 -24.86
CA SER A 5 -6.63 -2.78 -25.31
C SER A 5 -5.22 -2.88 -24.72
N GLU A 6 -4.46 -1.78 -24.69
CA GLU A 6 -3.10 -1.73 -24.13
C GLU A 6 -3.13 -2.02 -22.63
N THR A 7 -4.08 -1.44 -21.90
CA THR A 7 -4.24 -1.71 -20.46
C THR A 7 -4.53 -3.19 -20.19
N ARG A 8 -5.44 -3.81 -20.96
CA ARG A 8 -5.74 -5.25 -20.83
C ARG A 8 -4.51 -6.10 -21.13
N GLN A 9 -3.73 -5.73 -22.14
CA GLN A 9 -2.52 -6.45 -22.50
C GLN A 9 -1.45 -6.35 -21.40
N ILE A 10 -1.25 -5.15 -20.84
CA ILE A 10 -0.30 -4.95 -19.73
C ILE A 10 -0.70 -5.77 -18.52
N LEU A 11 -1.99 -5.79 -18.15
CA LEU A 11 -2.47 -6.58 -17.02
C LEU A 11 -2.27 -8.08 -17.25
N ALA A 12 -2.56 -8.58 -18.45
CA ALA A 12 -2.35 -9.99 -18.79
C ALA A 12 -0.86 -10.39 -18.77
N ILE A 13 0.04 -9.50 -19.18
CA ILE A 13 1.49 -9.74 -19.06
C ILE A 13 1.91 -9.80 -17.60
N LEU A 14 1.40 -8.86 -16.79
CA LEU A 14 1.73 -8.78 -15.38
C LEU A 14 1.25 -10.02 -14.63
N GLU A 15 -0.01 -10.42 -14.81
CA GLU A 15 -0.60 -11.63 -14.23
C GLU A 15 0.23 -12.88 -14.56
N ARG A 16 0.65 -13.02 -15.83
CA ARG A 16 1.48 -14.17 -16.27
C ARG A 16 2.91 -14.15 -15.72
N SER A 17 3.38 -13.00 -15.25
CA SER A 17 4.72 -12.87 -14.65
C SER A 17 4.76 -13.38 -13.21
N PHE A 18 3.60 -13.52 -12.56
CA PHE A 18 3.47 -14.10 -11.22
C PHE A 18 3.13 -15.59 -11.28
N ALA A 19 3.55 -16.32 -10.25
CA ALA A 19 3.02 -17.64 -9.94
C ALA A 19 1.57 -17.50 -9.46
N HIS A 20 0.77 -18.56 -9.60
CA HIS A 20 -0.65 -18.50 -9.21
C HIS A 20 -0.80 -18.17 -7.72
N ASP A 21 0.06 -18.73 -6.88
CA ASP A 21 0.13 -18.59 -5.43
C ASP A 21 1.09 -17.49 -4.96
N ALA A 22 1.45 -16.55 -5.85
CA ALA A 22 2.38 -15.48 -5.52
C ALA A 22 1.91 -14.67 -4.31
N ALA A 23 2.85 -14.32 -3.43
CA ALA A 23 2.56 -13.59 -2.20
C ALA A 23 3.08 -12.14 -2.23
N MET A 24 2.41 -11.24 -1.52
CA MET A 24 2.85 -9.86 -1.25
C MET A 24 2.52 -9.47 0.18
N GLY A 25 3.52 -9.48 1.07
CA GLY A 25 3.26 -9.40 2.52
C GLY A 25 2.34 -10.56 2.96
N GLU A 26 1.20 -10.23 3.56
CA GLU A 26 0.18 -11.21 3.97
C GLU A 26 -0.79 -11.59 2.85
N LEU A 27 -0.77 -10.91 1.70
CA LEU A 27 -1.62 -11.26 0.55
C LEU A 27 -1.09 -12.49 -0.16
N GLN A 28 -2.00 -13.38 -0.56
CA GLN A 28 -1.70 -14.58 -1.34
C GLN A 28 -2.56 -14.66 -2.59
N GLY A 29 -1.94 -15.08 -3.68
CA GLY A 29 -2.59 -15.33 -4.96
C GLY A 29 -2.46 -14.15 -5.93
N VAL A 30 -2.20 -14.48 -7.20
CA VAL A 30 -2.04 -13.48 -8.27
C VAL A 30 -3.26 -12.56 -8.41
N ASP A 31 -4.47 -13.09 -8.23
CA ASP A 31 -5.71 -12.30 -8.31
C ASP A 31 -5.75 -11.21 -7.24
N ALA A 32 -5.33 -11.52 -6.00
CA ALA A 32 -5.27 -10.55 -4.91
C ALA A 32 -4.20 -9.47 -5.16
N LEU A 33 -3.05 -9.85 -5.72
CA LEU A 33 -2.01 -8.89 -6.13
C LEU A 33 -2.51 -7.94 -7.24
N MET A 34 -3.23 -8.48 -8.23
CA MET A 34 -3.81 -7.70 -9.32
C MET A 34 -4.91 -6.77 -8.82
N GLU A 35 -5.73 -7.21 -7.86
CA GLU A 35 -6.73 -6.37 -7.20
C GLU A 35 -6.07 -5.21 -6.45
N GLN A 36 -5.01 -5.44 -5.67
CA GLN A 36 -4.29 -4.36 -5.01
C GLN A 36 -3.74 -3.33 -5.99
N LEU A 37 -3.16 -3.77 -7.11
CA LEU A 37 -2.71 -2.85 -8.16
C LEU A 37 -3.87 -1.99 -8.70
N LEU A 38 -5.04 -2.60 -8.91
CA LEU A 38 -6.23 -1.89 -9.36
C LEU A 38 -6.74 -0.90 -8.31
N LEU A 39 -6.77 -1.27 -7.03
CA LEU A 39 -7.12 -0.37 -5.93
C LEU A 39 -6.18 0.83 -5.90
N PHE A 40 -4.86 0.64 -5.99
CA PHE A 40 -3.91 1.75 -6.07
C PHE A 40 -4.15 2.66 -7.28
N SER A 41 -4.54 2.08 -8.42
CA SER A 41 -4.85 2.85 -9.64
C SER A 41 -6.10 3.73 -9.50
N GLN A 42 -7.04 3.31 -8.66
CA GLN A 42 -8.32 3.99 -8.43
C GLN A 42 -8.24 4.96 -7.25
N PHE A 43 -7.55 4.56 -6.18
CA PHE A 43 -7.54 5.25 -4.89
C PHE A 43 -6.72 6.51 -4.96
N PHE A 44 -5.65 6.52 -5.76
CA PHE A 44 -4.75 7.65 -5.90
C PHE A 44 -4.92 8.35 -7.24
N GLY A 45 -4.80 9.68 -7.23
CA GLY A 45 -4.81 10.48 -8.44
C GLY A 45 -3.50 10.29 -9.23
N LYS A 46 -3.60 9.85 -10.48
CA LYS A 46 -2.48 9.74 -11.43
C LYS A 46 -1.24 9.07 -10.80
N PRO A 47 -1.34 7.82 -10.33
CA PRO A 47 -0.20 7.10 -9.81
C PRO A 47 0.83 6.91 -10.93
N HIS A 48 2.10 7.20 -10.62
CA HIS A 48 3.20 7.03 -11.55
C HIS A 48 4.39 6.39 -10.86
N LEU A 49 4.72 5.17 -11.25
CA LEU A 49 5.89 4.46 -10.77
C LEU A 49 7.03 4.59 -11.79
N LYS A 50 8.15 5.16 -11.35
CA LYS A 50 9.37 5.30 -12.15
C LYS A 50 10.47 4.42 -11.58
N LEU A 51 10.79 3.35 -12.29
CA LEU A 51 11.93 2.49 -11.97
C LEU A 51 13.23 3.30 -12.08
N GLN A 52 14.04 3.27 -11.03
CA GLN A 52 15.35 3.94 -11.01
C GLN A 52 16.48 2.94 -11.24
N ARG A 53 16.39 1.77 -10.62
CA ARG A 53 17.38 0.70 -10.70
C ARG A 53 16.69 -0.62 -10.47
N ILE A 54 17.16 -1.64 -11.18
CA ILE A 54 16.84 -3.04 -10.91
C ILE A 54 18.12 -3.84 -11.02
N GLU A 55 18.35 -4.77 -10.11
CA GLU A 55 19.56 -5.59 -10.06
C GLU A 55 19.28 -6.97 -9.48
N SER A 56 20.05 -7.96 -9.90
CA SER A 56 20.07 -9.27 -9.25
C SER A 56 20.95 -9.18 -8.01
N VAL A 57 20.38 -9.54 -6.86
CA VAL A 57 21.09 -9.52 -5.56
C VAL A 57 21.44 -10.93 -5.07
N ALA A 58 20.73 -11.93 -5.57
CA ALA A 58 21.00 -13.35 -5.36
C ALA A 58 20.35 -14.16 -6.50
N PHE A 59 20.66 -15.46 -6.55
CA PHE A 59 19.97 -16.38 -7.47
C PHE A 59 18.46 -16.35 -7.20
N GLY A 60 17.66 -16.06 -8.24
CA GLY A 60 16.21 -15.94 -8.13
C GLY A 60 15.71 -14.69 -7.39
N VAL A 61 16.57 -13.72 -7.05
CA VAL A 61 16.14 -12.49 -6.34
C VAL A 61 16.57 -11.25 -7.10
N MET A 62 15.57 -10.45 -7.50
CA MET A 62 15.77 -9.13 -8.13
C MET A 62 15.32 -8.03 -7.17
N ALA A 63 16.21 -7.11 -6.84
CA ALA A 63 15.88 -5.92 -6.07
C ALA A 63 15.70 -4.72 -7.01
N ALA A 64 14.68 -3.90 -6.74
CA ALA A 64 14.39 -2.70 -7.49
C ALA A 64 14.23 -1.49 -6.56
N ARG A 65 14.67 -0.34 -7.04
CA ARG A 65 14.36 0.97 -6.44
C ARG A 65 13.56 1.78 -7.44
N ALA A 66 12.50 2.41 -6.95
CA ALA A 66 11.60 3.21 -7.75
C ALA A 66 11.19 4.48 -7.01
N LYS A 67 10.70 5.47 -7.77
CA LYS A 67 9.92 6.58 -7.23
C LYS A 67 8.47 6.38 -7.58
N LEU A 68 7.60 6.43 -6.57
CA LEU A 68 6.16 6.42 -6.74
C LEU A 68 5.61 7.80 -6.47
N SER A 69 4.97 8.35 -7.48
CA SER A 69 4.34 9.66 -7.40
C SER A 69 2.83 9.47 -7.35
N LEU A 70 2.17 9.96 -6.30
CA LEU A 70 0.73 9.81 -6.05
C LEU A 70 0.10 11.18 -5.77
N THR A 71 -1.14 11.40 -6.20
CA THR A 71 -1.90 12.60 -5.81
C THR A 71 -2.99 12.21 -4.83
N VAL A 72 -3.06 12.91 -3.71
CA VAL A 72 -4.14 12.74 -2.73
C VAL A 72 -5.40 13.38 -3.30
N THR A 73 -6.43 12.58 -3.50
CA THR A 73 -7.76 13.02 -3.96
C THR A 73 -8.79 12.86 -2.84
N GLU A 74 -10.00 13.36 -3.03
CA GLU A 74 -11.11 13.05 -2.11
C GLU A 74 -11.30 11.54 -1.96
N PHE A 75 -11.16 10.79 -3.06
CA PHE A 75 -11.30 9.34 -3.03
C PHE A 75 -10.16 8.67 -2.23
N THR A 76 -8.94 9.22 -2.31
CA THR A 76 -7.81 8.82 -1.47
C THR A 76 -8.10 9.05 0.00
N LEU A 77 -8.62 10.22 0.36
CA LEU A 77 -8.95 10.54 1.76
C LEU A 77 -10.03 9.57 2.29
N ARG A 78 -11.13 9.40 1.57
CA ARG A 78 -12.24 8.49 1.94
C ARG A 78 -11.80 7.05 2.18
N HIS A 79 -10.85 6.54 1.40
CA HIS A 79 -10.53 5.11 1.42
C HIS A 79 -9.20 4.78 2.11
N ALA A 80 -8.18 5.62 1.97
CA ALA A 80 -6.87 5.41 2.58
C ALA A 80 -6.73 6.11 3.95
N PHE A 81 -7.44 7.22 4.17
CA PHE A 81 -7.36 8.01 5.41
C PHE A 81 -8.75 8.45 5.93
N PRO A 82 -9.73 7.53 6.07
CA PRO A 82 -11.12 7.88 6.38
C PRO A 82 -11.27 8.68 7.69
N HIS A 83 -10.42 8.41 8.67
CA HIS A 83 -10.41 9.09 9.97
C HIS A 83 -10.16 10.61 9.86
N LEU A 84 -9.52 11.07 8.79
CA LEU A 84 -9.26 12.50 8.56
C LEU A 84 -10.50 13.27 8.05
N GLU A 85 -11.56 12.57 7.62
CA GLU A 85 -12.85 13.18 7.29
C GLU A 85 -13.76 13.30 8.52
N GLU A 86 -13.59 12.44 9.53
CA GLU A 86 -14.45 12.38 10.72
C GLU A 86 -14.09 13.42 11.80
N THR A 87 -12.86 13.93 11.81
CA THR A 87 -12.41 14.91 12.81
C THR A 87 -12.90 16.33 12.47
N VAL A 88 -14.19 16.59 12.65
CA VAL A 88 -14.82 17.93 12.50
C VAL A 88 -14.80 18.74 13.81
N SER A 89 -13.94 18.41 14.77
CA SER A 89 -13.88 19.13 16.05
C SER A 89 -13.06 20.42 15.95
N VAL A 90 -13.81 21.52 16.02
CA VAL A 90 -13.58 22.98 16.07
C VAL A 90 -12.20 23.56 16.41
N ASP A 91 -11.25 22.87 17.02
CA ASP A 91 -9.99 23.49 17.46
C ASP A 91 -8.74 22.85 16.86
N ASP A 92 -7.90 23.74 16.32
CA ASP A 92 -6.54 23.60 15.79
C ASP A 92 -6.34 23.17 14.32
N HIS A 93 -5.84 24.14 13.54
CA HIS A 93 -5.07 23.97 12.31
C HIS A 93 -5.77 23.20 11.18
N GLY A 94 -6.80 23.82 10.57
CA GLY A 94 -7.36 23.51 9.24
C GLY A 94 -7.17 22.07 8.79
N LEU A 95 -8.19 21.24 9.08
CA LEU A 95 -8.36 19.83 8.69
C LEU A 95 -7.16 19.24 7.91
N LEU A 96 -6.41 18.31 8.50
CA LEU A 96 -5.27 17.64 7.82
C LEU A 96 -5.66 17.11 6.42
N SER A 97 -6.91 16.69 6.25
CA SER A 97 -7.51 16.34 4.96
C SER A 97 -7.46 17.48 3.93
N GLN A 98 -7.76 18.73 4.30
CA GLN A 98 -7.63 19.90 3.42
C GLN A 98 -6.19 20.19 3.04
N ARG A 99 -5.24 20.01 3.97
CA ARG A 99 -3.81 20.23 3.70
C ARG A 99 -3.24 19.19 2.74
N LEU A 100 -3.72 17.96 2.84
CA LEU A 100 -3.31 16.85 1.99
C LEU A 100 -4.03 16.84 0.64
N LEU A 101 -5.29 17.30 0.57
CA LEU A 101 -6.07 17.25 -0.66
C LEU A 101 -5.35 17.99 -1.81
N GLY A 102 -5.19 17.30 -2.94
CA GLY A 102 -4.50 17.81 -4.12
C GLY A 102 -2.98 17.73 -4.06
N GLN A 103 -2.38 17.38 -2.91
CA GLN A 103 -0.92 17.26 -2.79
C GLN A 103 -0.39 16.10 -3.63
N ARG A 104 0.76 16.35 -4.25
CA ARG A 104 1.54 15.34 -4.97
C ARG A 104 2.61 14.78 -4.04
N LEU A 105 2.43 13.55 -3.59
CA LEU A 105 3.38 12.83 -2.74
C LEU A 105 4.39 12.08 -3.62
N GLU A 106 5.66 12.41 -3.45
CA GLU A 106 6.79 11.77 -4.13
C GLU A 106 7.46 10.79 -3.17
N CYS A 107 7.13 9.51 -3.29
CA CYS A 107 7.53 8.47 -2.37
C CYS A 107 8.72 7.68 -2.95
N ASN A 108 9.69 7.34 -2.10
CA ASN A 108 10.71 6.37 -2.47
C ASN A 108 10.18 4.96 -2.19
N CYS A 109 10.44 4.03 -3.11
CA CYS A 109 9.98 2.66 -3.02
C CYS A 109 11.12 1.69 -3.25
N SER A 110 11.16 0.63 -2.45
CA SER A 110 12.00 -0.55 -2.71
C SER A 110 11.10 -1.74 -2.97
N LEU A 111 11.45 -2.54 -3.98
CA LEU A 111 10.77 -3.78 -4.30
C LEU A 111 11.77 -4.93 -4.33
N ALA A 112 11.38 -6.12 -3.89
CA ALA A 112 12.12 -7.34 -4.12
C ALA A 112 11.21 -8.39 -4.76
N PHE A 113 11.65 -8.92 -5.89
CA PHE A 113 10.97 -9.96 -6.64
C PHE A 113 11.74 -11.26 -6.43
N LEU A 114 11.08 -12.25 -5.82
CA LEU A 114 11.60 -13.59 -5.66
C LEU A 114 10.98 -14.47 -6.74
N PHE A 115 11.83 -15.10 -7.52
CA PHE A 115 11.46 -15.95 -8.63
C PHE A 115 11.58 -17.42 -8.23
N ASP A 116 10.63 -18.22 -8.69
CA ASP A 116 10.76 -19.66 -8.71
C ASP A 116 11.77 -20.09 -9.78
N GLY A 117 12.64 -21.04 -9.41
CA GLY A 117 13.70 -21.55 -10.27
C GLY A 117 13.18 -22.38 -11.45
N ASP A 118 12.01 -22.99 -11.32
CA ASP A 118 11.44 -23.90 -12.33
C ASP A 118 10.55 -23.15 -13.34
N SER A 119 9.68 -22.27 -12.86
CA SER A 119 8.71 -21.54 -13.70
C SER A 119 9.20 -20.18 -14.19
N ALA A 120 10.32 -19.66 -13.64
CA ALA A 120 10.83 -18.30 -13.88
C ALA A 120 9.79 -17.19 -13.61
N ARG A 121 8.81 -17.47 -12.73
CA ARG A 121 7.76 -16.53 -12.32
C ARG A 121 8.02 -16.00 -10.92
N VAL A 122 7.47 -14.82 -10.63
CA VAL A 122 7.55 -14.21 -9.31
C VAL A 122 6.63 -14.98 -8.35
N VAL A 123 7.20 -15.61 -7.33
CA VAL A 123 6.47 -16.26 -6.23
C VAL A 123 6.27 -15.34 -5.04
N ARG A 124 7.10 -14.31 -4.89
CA ARG A 124 6.94 -13.34 -3.81
C ARG A 124 7.39 -11.95 -4.22
N LEU A 125 6.57 -10.97 -3.89
CA LEU A 125 6.83 -9.56 -4.08
C LEU A 125 6.87 -8.88 -2.71
N GLU A 126 8.02 -8.36 -2.35
CA GLU A 126 8.14 -7.47 -1.19
C GLU A 126 8.16 -6.03 -1.66
N ILE A 127 7.38 -5.16 -1.02
CA ILE A 127 7.31 -3.73 -1.33
C ILE A 127 7.44 -2.97 -0.03
N ASN A 128 8.18 -1.86 -0.07
CA ASN A 128 8.21 -0.88 1.01
C ASN A 128 8.16 0.52 0.43
N ILE A 129 7.25 1.36 0.94
CA ILE A 129 7.05 2.74 0.52
C ILE A 129 7.25 3.70 1.68
N ASP A 130 8.13 4.67 1.47
CA ASP A 130 8.29 5.81 2.38
C ASP A 130 7.20 6.85 2.14
N LEU A 131 6.11 6.73 2.91
CA LEU A 131 5.06 7.76 3.00
C LEU A 131 5.40 8.86 4.01
N THR A 132 6.32 8.61 4.94
CA THR A 132 6.63 9.53 6.05
C THR A 132 7.29 10.79 5.54
N THR A 133 8.32 10.65 4.69
CA THR A 133 9.05 11.79 4.12
C THR A 133 8.15 12.76 3.34
N PRO A 134 7.34 12.32 2.35
CA PRO A 134 6.49 13.24 1.59
C PRO A 134 5.36 13.83 2.45
N LEU A 135 4.82 13.09 3.41
CA LEU A 135 3.82 13.64 4.35
C LEU A 135 4.42 14.70 5.26
N LEU A 136 5.65 14.49 5.76
CA LEU A 136 6.35 15.48 6.58
C LEU A 136 6.61 16.77 5.79
N GLN A 137 6.93 16.67 4.50
CA GLN A 137 7.10 17.83 3.63
C GLN A 137 5.78 18.58 3.42
N ALA A 138 4.66 17.87 3.27
CA ALA A 138 3.34 18.49 3.08
C ALA A 138 2.78 19.10 4.39
N LEU A 139 3.02 18.45 5.53
CA LEU A 139 2.42 18.81 6.82
C LEU A 139 3.33 19.64 7.73
N GLY A 140 4.65 19.61 7.52
CA GLY A 140 5.63 20.35 8.31
C GLY A 140 5.74 19.93 9.78
N SER A 141 5.07 18.85 10.19
CA SER A 141 4.97 18.41 11.59
C SER A 141 4.93 16.89 11.67
N LEU A 142 5.88 16.30 12.40
CA LEU A 142 5.90 14.85 12.64
C LEU A 142 4.68 14.39 13.48
N LYS A 143 4.15 15.26 14.35
CA LYS A 143 2.92 15.01 15.10
C LYS A 143 1.73 14.83 14.16
N ASP A 144 1.64 15.64 13.11
CA ASP A 144 0.57 15.55 12.12
C ASP A 144 0.75 14.33 11.21
N VAL A 145 1.99 14.01 10.83
CA VAL A 145 2.30 12.78 10.08
C VAL A 145 1.89 11.54 10.87
N SER A 146 2.19 11.49 12.17
CA SER A 146 1.77 10.40 13.05
C SER A 146 0.25 10.22 13.04
N LYS A 147 -0.51 11.32 13.19
CA LYS A 147 -1.98 11.29 13.15
C LYS A 147 -2.53 10.77 11.82
N VAL A 148 -1.88 11.11 10.70
CA VAL A 148 -2.29 10.64 9.37
C VAL A 148 -2.05 9.14 9.23
N LEU A 149 -0.91 8.63 9.72
CA LEU A 149 -0.52 7.24 9.52
C LEU A 149 -1.12 6.25 10.56
N GLU A 150 -1.40 6.69 11.79
CA GLU A 150 -1.84 5.82 12.90
C GLU A 150 -3.14 5.05 12.61
N HIS A 151 -4.03 5.60 11.80
CA HIS A 151 -5.30 4.97 11.40
C HIS A 151 -5.47 4.89 9.87
N ALA A 152 -4.35 4.99 9.13
CA ALA A 152 -4.38 4.82 7.69
C ALA A 152 -4.75 3.37 7.32
N ARG A 153 -5.61 3.23 6.31
CA ARG A 153 -5.96 1.92 5.72
C ARG A 153 -4.98 1.45 4.65
N VAL A 154 -3.91 2.21 4.42
CA VAL A 154 -2.81 1.87 3.52
C VAL A 154 -1.56 1.58 4.35
N SER A 155 -1.00 0.39 4.17
CA SER A 155 0.24 -0.01 4.84
C SER A 155 1.49 0.39 4.05
N SER A 156 2.67 0.28 4.68
CA SER A 156 3.98 0.45 4.03
C SER A 156 4.21 -0.58 2.91
N GLU A 157 3.60 -1.75 3.03
CA GLU A 157 3.65 -2.87 2.08
C GLU A 157 2.67 -2.70 0.91
N CYS A 158 2.00 -1.54 0.81
CA CYS A 158 0.99 -1.27 -0.21
C CYS A 158 -0.22 -2.21 -0.15
N VAL A 159 -0.62 -2.63 1.04
CA VAL A 159 -1.89 -3.32 1.22
C VAL A 159 -2.93 -2.27 1.60
N ILE A 160 -4.01 -2.20 0.82
CA ILE A 160 -5.17 -1.40 1.14
C ILE A 160 -6.25 -2.33 1.71
N GLY A 161 -6.73 -2.02 2.91
CA GLY A 161 -7.85 -2.73 3.54
C GLY A 161 -7.45 -3.91 4.44
N GLY A 162 -6.26 -3.89 5.05
CA GLY A 162 -5.94 -4.83 6.12
C GLY A 162 -6.80 -4.53 7.35
N ASP A 163 -7.77 -5.39 7.65
CA ASP A 163 -8.54 -5.33 8.88
C ASP A 163 -7.59 -5.35 10.09
N GLY A 164 -7.52 -4.22 10.77
CA GLY A 164 -6.97 -4.13 12.11
C GLY A 164 -7.91 -4.76 13.13
N GLU A 165 -8.23 -6.05 13.01
CA GLU A 165 -8.79 -6.81 14.12
C GLU A 165 -7.66 -7.46 14.93
N LYS A 166 -6.89 -6.61 15.64
CA LYS A 166 -6.17 -7.07 16.84
C LYS A 166 -7.09 -6.90 18.05
N GLY A 167 -8.00 -7.85 18.21
CA GLY A 167 -8.71 -8.11 19.45
C GLY A 167 -8.17 -9.36 20.14
N VAL A 168 -6.99 -9.26 20.76
CA VAL A 168 -6.60 -10.23 21.81
C VAL A 168 -7.40 -9.88 23.05
N SER A 169 -8.34 -10.74 23.43
CA SER A 169 -8.76 -10.92 24.81
C SER A 169 -8.76 -12.41 25.14
N ASP A 170 -7.55 -12.92 25.29
CA ASP A 170 -7.30 -14.13 26.06
C ASP A 170 -7.70 -13.82 27.52
N SER A 171 -8.77 -14.45 28.00
CA SER A 171 -9.02 -14.59 29.43
C SER A 171 -9.51 -16.00 29.71
N ARG A 172 -8.54 -16.92 29.77
CA ARG A 172 -8.66 -18.09 30.63
C ARG A 172 -8.75 -17.62 32.08
N SER A 173 -9.80 -18.00 32.78
CA SER A 173 -9.72 -18.48 34.16
C SER A 173 -10.93 -19.35 34.46
N ASN A 174 -10.61 -20.60 34.81
CA ASN A 174 -11.51 -21.61 35.36
C ASN A 174 -12.32 -21.05 36.53
N ASP A 175 -13.55 -21.54 36.71
CA ASP A 175 -13.82 -22.14 38.01
C ASP A 175 -14.69 -23.38 37.89
N SER A 176 -14.27 -24.35 38.68
CA SER A 176 -14.87 -25.67 38.82
C SER A 176 -15.96 -25.56 39.87
N THR A 177 -17.10 -26.25 39.73
CA THR A 177 -17.64 -27.08 40.83
C THR A 177 -18.87 -27.87 40.40
N SER A 178 -18.81 -29.13 40.82
CA SER A 178 -19.80 -30.20 40.78
C SER A 178 -21.20 -29.79 41.24
N SER A 179 -22.22 -30.32 40.56
CA SER A 179 -23.19 -31.30 41.08
C SER A 179 -24.10 -31.80 39.97
#